data_AF-A0A961A9L6-F1
#
_entry.id   AF-A0A961A9L6-F1
#
_cell.length_a   1.000
_cell.length_b   1.000
_cell.length_c   1.000
_cell.angle_alpha   90.00
_cell.angle_beta   90.00
_cell.angle_gamma   90.00
#
_symmetry.space_group_name_H-M   'P 1'
#
loop_
_entity.id
_entity.type
_entity.pdbx_description
1 polymer ?
#
loop_
_entity_poly.entity_id
_entity_poly.type
_entity_poly.pdbx_seq_one_letter_code
_entity_poly.pdbx_strand_id
1 'polypeptide(L)'
;MNSFAFPLAYESPVLSFSGEVDSFFIHVAPRGFQLQIGANQGQTIDSFVADTSATALGIEGLLVVDGGLAQEAISLIDVAINRVSDQRSRLGAIQNRLESTIRNLDVASENLTASESRIRDVDVALETLTSTRNQILLQSGVAALAQANQLPQAVLQLIQ
;
A
#
# COMPACT_ATOMS: atom_id res chain seq x y z
N MET A 1 -52.53 18.88 -26.76
CA MET A 1 -52.25 18.13 -25.51
C MET A 1 -50.76 17.86 -25.53
N ASN A 2 -50.05 18.63 -24.70
CA ASN A 2 -48.68 19.03 -24.96
C ASN A 2 -47.68 17.97 -24.51
N SER A 3 -46.74 17.67 -25.40
CA SER A 3 -45.52 16.93 -25.18
C SER A 3 -44.67 17.62 -24.11
N PHE A 4 -44.65 17.09 -22.90
CA PHE A 4 -43.69 17.46 -21.85
C PHE A 4 -42.32 16.86 -22.19
N ALA A 5 -41.61 17.51 -23.11
CA ALA A 5 -40.18 17.30 -23.29
C ALA A 5 -39.44 18.06 -22.19
N PHE A 6 -38.88 17.34 -21.22
CA PHE A 6 -37.94 17.92 -20.26
C PHE A 6 -36.68 18.35 -21.02
N PRO A 7 -36.28 19.64 -21.01
CA PRO A 7 -35.03 20.06 -21.62
C PRO A 7 -33.85 19.59 -20.76
N LEU A 8 -33.06 18.65 -21.28
CA LEU A 8 -31.82 18.14 -20.68
C LEU A 8 -30.60 19.07 -20.92
N ALA A 9 -30.80 20.38 -21.04
CA ALA A 9 -29.70 21.32 -21.25
C ALA A 9 -29.33 22.03 -19.94
N TYR A 10 -28.52 21.37 -19.12
CA TYR A 10 -27.61 22.12 -18.25
C TYR A 10 -26.51 22.65 -19.17
N GLU A 11 -26.65 23.89 -19.66
CA GLU A 11 -25.52 24.59 -20.25
C GLU A 11 -24.48 24.80 -19.15
N SER A 12 -23.36 24.11 -19.26
CA SER A 12 -22.21 24.39 -18.41
C SER A 12 -21.77 25.84 -18.65
N PRO A 13 -21.51 26.64 -17.61
CA PRO A 13 -20.96 27.98 -17.80
C PRO A 13 -19.56 27.85 -18.41
N VAL A 14 -19.40 28.22 -19.68
CA VAL A 14 -18.08 28.27 -20.32
C VAL A 14 -17.41 29.58 -19.90
N LEU A 15 -16.57 29.53 -18.87
CA LEU A 15 -15.64 30.60 -18.56
C LEU A 15 -14.52 30.58 -19.61
N SER A 16 -14.64 31.44 -20.62
CA SER A 16 -13.63 31.65 -21.65
C SER A 16 -12.51 32.56 -21.13
N PHE A 17 -11.30 32.01 -20.94
CA PHE A 17 -10.09 32.82 -20.76
C PHE A 17 -9.18 32.67 -22.00
N SER A 18 -8.91 33.79 -22.64
CA SER A 18 -7.99 33.93 -23.77
C SER A 18 -6.56 34.05 -23.24
N GLY A 19 -5.83 32.94 -23.21
CA GLY A 19 -4.41 32.88 -22.88
C GLY A 19 -3.86 31.48 -23.11
N GLU A 20 -2.60 31.39 -23.54
CA GLU A 20 -1.89 30.19 -23.99
C GLU A 20 -2.10 28.99 -23.04
N VAL A 21 -2.69 27.92 -23.57
CA VAL A 21 -3.13 26.75 -22.79
C VAL A 21 -1.96 25.79 -22.58
N ASP A 22 -1.21 25.98 -21.48
CA ASP A 22 -0.53 24.86 -20.86
C ASP A 22 -1.58 24.11 -20.00
N SER A 23 -1.72 22.82 -20.23
CA SER A 23 -2.90 22.01 -19.88
C SER A 23 -3.54 22.31 -18.51
N PHE A 24 -4.76 22.87 -18.51
CA PHE A 24 -5.58 23.04 -17.31
C PHE A 24 -6.41 21.78 -17.04
N PHE A 25 -5.93 20.92 -16.15
CA PHE A 25 -6.73 19.81 -15.63
C PHE A 25 -7.64 20.31 -14.51
N ILE A 26 -8.96 20.35 -14.76
CA ILE A 26 -9.92 20.43 -13.66
C ILE A 26 -9.90 19.07 -12.95
N HIS A 27 -9.20 19.01 -11.82
CA HIS A 27 -9.43 17.95 -10.85
C HIS A 27 -10.80 18.17 -10.19
N VAL A 28 -11.86 17.65 -10.79
CA VAL A 28 -13.08 17.34 -10.03
C VAL A 28 -12.74 16.10 -9.22
N ALA A 29 -12.03 16.29 -8.11
CA ALA A 29 -11.87 15.23 -7.15
C ALA A 29 -13.27 15.01 -6.53
N PRO A 30 -13.95 13.87 -6.76
CA PRO A 30 -14.94 13.43 -5.78
C PRO A 30 -14.20 13.43 -4.44
N ARG A 31 -14.84 13.87 -3.35
CA ARG A 31 -14.21 13.96 -2.01
C ARG A 31 -13.75 12.57 -1.59
N GLY A 32 -12.57 12.23 -2.04
CA GLY A 32 -12.00 10.90 -2.03
C GLY A 32 -10.86 10.86 -1.05
N PHE A 33 -10.61 9.68 -0.52
CA PHE A 33 -9.45 9.39 0.27
C PHE A 33 -8.54 8.46 -0.53
N GLN A 34 -7.24 8.71 -0.39
CA GLN A 34 -6.20 7.87 -0.96
C GLN A 34 -5.55 7.09 0.18
N LEU A 35 -5.50 5.76 0.06
CA LEU A 35 -4.82 4.88 1.01
C LEU A 35 -3.50 4.42 0.42
N GLN A 36 -2.38 4.73 1.06
CA GLN A 36 -1.09 4.12 0.77
C GLN A 36 -1.09 2.69 1.35
N ILE A 37 -0.99 1.69 0.48
CA ILE A 37 -1.15 0.27 0.83
C ILE A 37 0.11 -0.55 0.50
N GLY A 38 1.27 0.11 0.38
CA GLY A 38 2.52 -0.57 0.07
C GLY A 38 3.75 0.29 0.39
N ALA A 39 4.92 -0.33 0.36
CA ALA A 39 6.18 0.31 0.74
C ALA A 39 6.69 1.35 -0.26
N ASN A 40 6.30 1.24 -1.54
CA ASN A 40 6.83 2.08 -2.62
C ASN A 40 5.83 3.14 -3.09
N GLN A 41 6.36 4.22 -3.67
CA GLN A 41 5.56 5.28 -4.27
C GLN A 41 4.60 4.73 -5.33
N GLY A 42 3.35 5.22 -5.34
CA GLY A 42 2.33 4.82 -6.31
C GLY A 42 1.57 3.55 -5.94
N GLN A 43 1.88 2.91 -4.80
CA GLN A 43 1.08 1.80 -4.26
C GLN A 43 -0.10 2.32 -3.44
N THR A 44 -1.03 3.00 -4.13
CA THR A 44 -2.20 3.62 -3.52
C THR A 44 -3.51 2.99 -3.99
N ILE A 45 -4.54 3.07 -3.14
CA ILE A 45 -5.93 2.85 -3.51
C ILE A 45 -6.67 4.17 -3.36
N ASP A 46 -7.21 4.66 -4.46
CA ASP A 46 -8.10 5.82 -4.48
C ASP A 46 -9.56 5.36 -4.35
N SER A 47 -10.31 6.02 -3.48
CA SER A 47 -11.74 5.79 -3.31
C SER A 47 -12.43 7.07 -2.87
N PHE A 48 -13.75 7.10 -2.98
CA PHE A 48 -14.57 8.16 -2.41
C PHE A 48 -15.85 7.62 -1.79
N VAL A 49 -16.36 8.40 -0.82
CA VAL A 49 -17.70 8.20 -0.29
C VAL A 49 -18.60 9.25 -0.91
N ALA A 50 -19.54 8.80 -1.75
CA ALA A 50 -20.57 9.68 -2.29
C ALA A 50 -21.45 10.21 -1.15
N ASP A 51 -21.95 11.45 -1.27
CA ASP A 51 -22.93 11.96 -0.33
C ASP A 51 -24.24 11.16 -0.47
N THR A 52 -24.71 10.59 0.65
CA THR A 52 -25.95 9.82 0.75
C THR A 52 -26.98 10.55 1.62
N SER A 53 -26.89 11.88 1.73
CA SER A 53 -27.92 12.72 2.35
C SER A 53 -29.25 12.62 1.61
N ALA A 54 -30.37 12.95 2.29
CA ALA A 54 -31.71 12.93 1.69
C ALA A 54 -31.79 13.81 0.42
N THR A 55 -31.13 14.96 0.44
CA THR A 55 -31.00 15.88 -0.70
C THR A 55 -30.23 15.23 -1.86
N ALA A 56 -29.06 14.62 -1.59
CA ALA A 56 -28.24 13.98 -2.62
C ALA A 56 -28.89 12.71 -3.23
N LEU A 57 -29.73 12.03 -2.44
CA LEU A 57 -30.51 10.88 -2.88
C LEU A 57 -31.82 11.28 -3.59
N GLY A 58 -32.20 12.56 -3.56
CA GLY A 58 -33.42 13.07 -4.20
C GLY A 58 -34.71 12.70 -3.45
N ILE A 59 -34.62 12.31 -2.18
CA ILE A 59 -35.77 11.90 -1.35
C ILE A 59 -36.20 12.99 -0.37
N GLU A 60 -35.62 14.17 -0.46
CA GLU A 60 -36.01 15.32 0.34
C GLU A 60 -37.39 15.85 -0.09
N GLY A 61 -38.30 16.05 0.86
CA GLY A 61 -39.63 16.61 0.59
C GLY A 61 -40.62 15.63 -0.06
N LEU A 62 -40.37 14.31 0.05
CA LEU A 62 -41.28 13.29 -0.46
C LEU A 62 -42.68 13.41 0.16
N LEU A 63 -43.71 13.49 -0.68
CA LEU A 63 -45.10 13.67 -0.28
C LEU A 63 -45.89 12.37 -0.45
N VAL A 64 -46.58 11.93 0.61
CA VAL A 64 -47.40 10.69 0.62
C VAL A 64 -48.86 11.02 0.94
N VAL A 65 -49.37 12.07 0.30
CA VAL A 65 -50.72 12.60 0.56
C VAL A 65 -51.79 12.05 -0.40
N ASP A 66 -51.37 11.52 -1.56
CA ASP A 66 -52.22 10.90 -2.57
C ASP A 66 -51.64 9.57 -3.03
N GLY A 67 -52.49 8.65 -3.52
CA GLY A 67 -52.07 7.33 -3.98
C GLY A 67 -51.06 7.39 -5.15
N GLY A 68 -51.20 8.36 -6.06
CA GLY A 68 -50.25 8.56 -7.16
C GLY A 68 -48.89 9.05 -6.66
N LEU A 69 -48.89 10.02 -5.74
CA LEU A 69 -47.68 10.54 -5.11
C LEU A 69 -46.97 9.48 -4.25
N ALA A 70 -47.73 8.60 -3.59
CA ALA A 70 -47.17 7.47 -2.86
C ALA A 70 -46.45 6.47 -3.79
N GLN A 71 -46.97 6.25 -5.00
CA GLN A 71 -46.33 5.37 -5.98
C GLN A 71 -45.01 5.95 -6.51
N GLU A 72 -44.99 7.26 -6.78
CA GLU A 72 -43.78 7.99 -7.17
C GLU A 72 -42.73 8.00 -6.05
N ALA A 73 -43.18 8.24 -4.81
CA ALA A 73 -42.34 8.16 -3.61
C ALA A 73 -41.64 6.80 -3.46
N ILE A 74 -42.36 5.70 -3.66
CA ILE A 74 -41.76 4.34 -3.63
C ILE A 74 -40.68 4.20 -4.69
N SER A 75 -40.93 4.65 -5.92
CA SER A 75 -39.94 4.58 -7.00
C SER A 75 -38.67 5.39 -6.70
N LEU A 76 -38.81 6.58 -6.10
CA LEU A 76 -37.67 7.41 -5.68
C LEU A 76 -36.87 6.75 -4.56
N ILE A 77 -37.56 6.13 -3.59
CA ILE A 77 -36.92 5.37 -2.50
C ILE A 77 -36.15 4.17 -3.06
N ASP A 78 -36.70 3.42 -4.01
CA ASP A 78 -36.01 2.28 -4.63
C ASP A 78 -34.71 2.72 -5.33
N VAL A 79 -34.74 3.85 -6.03
CA VAL A 79 -33.53 4.44 -6.63
C VAL A 79 -32.52 4.85 -5.56
N ALA A 80 -32.98 5.46 -4.46
CA ALA A 80 -32.10 5.84 -3.35
C ALA A 80 -31.47 4.62 -2.67
N ILE A 81 -32.22 3.54 -2.45
CA ILE A 81 -31.74 2.28 -1.88
C ILE A 81 -30.67 1.67 -2.80
N ASN A 82 -30.91 1.65 -4.11
CA ASN A 82 -29.94 1.14 -5.08
C ASN A 82 -28.63 1.95 -5.04
N ARG A 83 -28.71 3.29 -4.99
CA ARG A 83 -27.52 4.15 -4.86
C ARG A 83 -26.71 3.88 -3.59
N VAL A 84 -27.38 3.73 -2.45
CA VAL A 84 -26.71 3.39 -1.18
C VAL A 84 -26.09 2.00 -1.25
N SER A 85 -26.79 1.04 -1.86
CA SER A 85 -26.32 -0.34 -2.02
C SER A 85 -25.09 -0.43 -2.93
N ASP A 86 -25.05 0.37 -4.01
CA ASP A 86 -23.89 0.52 -4.88
C ASP A 86 -22.69 1.09 -4.11
N GLN A 87 -22.93 2.13 -3.30
CA GLN A 87 -21.87 2.72 -2.49
C GLN A 87 -21.31 1.72 -1.47
N ARG A 88 -22.17 0.94 -0.80
CA ARG A 88 -21.76 -0.13 0.12
C ARG A 88 -20.98 -1.23 -0.60
N SER A 89 -21.41 -1.61 -1.80
CA SER A 89 -20.74 -2.62 -2.62
C SER A 89 -19.34 -2.18 -3.04
N ARG A 90 -19.17 -0.90 -3.43
CA ARG A 90 -17.86 -0.31 -3.71
C ARG A 90 -16.93 -0.34 -2.49
N LEU A 91 -17.44 0.03 -1.31
CA LEU A 91 -16.67 -0.03 -0.07
C LEU A 91 -16.29 -1.48 0.30
N GLY A 92 -17.20 -2.43 0.14
CA GLY A 92 -16.91 -3.85 0.35
C GLY A 92 -15.84 -4.39 -0.60
N ALA A 93 -15.87 -3.98 -1.88
CA ALA A 93 -14.83 -4.35 -2.84
C ALA A 93 -13.45 -3.81 -2.43
N ILE A 94 -13.40 -2.59 -1.90
CA ILE A 94 -12.14 -2.00 -1.39
C ILE A 94 -11.67 -2.73 -0.13
N GLN A 95 -12.57 -3.09 0.79
CA GLN A 95 -12.21 -3.90 1.96
C GLN A 95 -11.60 -5.25 1.54
N ASN A 96 -12.21 -5.95 0.59
CA ASN A 96 -11.66 -7.21 0.07
C ASN A 96 -10.28 -7.04 -0.57
N ARG A 97 -10.07 -5.93 -1.29
CA ARG A 97 -8.75 -5.59 -1.84
C ARG A 97 -7.75 -5.32 -0.73
N LEU A 98 -8.10 -4.53 0.28
CA LEU A 98 -7.24 -4.23 1.43
C LEU A 98 -6.84 -5.50 2.17
N GLU A 99 -7.79 -6.39 2.48
CA GLU A 99 -7.50 -7.66 3.12
C GLU A 99 -6.56 -8.54 2.30
N SER A 100 -6.76 -8.58 0.98
CA SER A 100 -5.89 -9.35 0.08
C SER A 100 -4.49 -8.74 0.01
N THR A 101 -4.39 -7.41 -0.04
CA THR A 101 -3.10 -6.72 0.00
C THR A 101 -2.40 -6.97 1.33
N ILE A 102 -3.09 -6.86 2.47
CA ILE A 102 -2.52 -7.12 3.80
C ILE A 102 -1.93 -8.52 3.84
N ARG A 103 -2.70 -9.55 3.45
CA ARG A 103 -2.19 -10.94 3.42
C ARG A 103 -0.95 -11.09 2.55
N ASN A 104 -0.92 -10.44 1.39
CA ASN A 104 0.24 -10.49 0.50
C ASN A 104 1.46 -9.78 1.09
N LEU A 105 1.25 -8.63 1.76
CA LEU A 105 2.33 -7.87 2.40
C LEU A 105 2.89 -8.61 3.61
N ASP A 106 2.05 -9.26 4.41
CA ASP A 106 2.50 -10.06 5.54
C ASP A 106 3.41 -11.20 5.09
N VAL A 107 2.98 -11.93 4.05
CA VAL A 107 3.80 -13.00 3.44
C VAL A 107 5.10 -12.43 2.84
N ALA A 108 5.04 -11.29 2.16
CA ALA A 108 6.25 -10.65 1.62
C ALA A 108 7.20 -10.21 2.73
N SER A 109 6.68 -9.62 3.81
CA SER A 109 7.43 -9.17 4.98
C SER A 109 8.11 -10.34 5.70
N GLU A 110 7.41 -11.46 5.88
CA GLU A 110 7.97 -12.68 6.46
C GLU A 110 9.14 -13.21 5.60
N ASN A 111 8.94 -13.30 4.28
CA ASN A 111 9.97 -13.77 3.36
C ASN A 111 11.19 -12.85 3.30
N LEU A 112 10.98 -11.54 3.35
CA LEU A 112 12.06 -10.55 3.40
C LEU A 112 12.83 -10.63 4.72
N THR A 113 12.13 -10.70 5.85
CA THR A 113 12.75 -10.83 7.18
C THR A 113 13.56 -12.12 7.29
N ALA A 114 13.04 -13.24 6.78
CA ALA A 114 13.76 -14.51 6.76
C ALA A 114 15.00 -14.46 5.84
N SER A 115 14.92 -13.74 4.73
CA SER A 115 16.07 -13.53 3.82
C SER A 115 17.11 -12.60 4.44
N GLU A 116 16.68 -11.53 5.10
CA GLU A 116 17.56 -10.63 5.84
C GLU A 116 18.29 -11.36 6.98
N SER A 117 17.59 -12.18 7.76
CA SER A 117 18.20 -13.01 8.80
C SER A 117 19.27 -13.92 8.21
N ARG A 118 18.98 -14.62 7.11
CA ARG A 118 19.96 -15.49 6.45
C ARG A 118 21.20 -14.73 5.98
N ILE A 119 21.03 -13.56 5.37
CA ILE A 119 22.17 -12.75 4.91
C ILE A 119 23.00 -12.29 6.11
N ARG A 120 22.34 -11.73 7.13
CA ARG A 120 23.01 -11.26 8.35
C ARG A 120 23.74 -12.38 9.09
N ASP A 121 23.12 -13.55 9.21
CA ASP A 121 23.70 -14.71 9.88
C ASP A 121 24.92 -15.25 9.11
N VAL A 122 24.87 -15.26 7.77
CA VAL A 122 26.02 -15.63 6.92
C VAL A 122 27.18 -14.66 7.10
N ASP A 123 26.90 -13.34 7.10
CA ASP A 123 27.94 -12.32 7.28
C ASP A 123 28.57 -12.40 8.68
N VAL A 124 27.76 -12.62 9.72
CA VAL A 124 28.25 -12.83 11.10
C VAL A 124 29.08 -14.10 11.23
N ALA A 125 28.67 -15.19 10.58
CA ALA A 125 29.42 -16.44 10.56
C ALA A 125 30.77 -16.28 9.86
N LEU A 126 30.82 -15.57 8.72
CA LEU A 126 32.06 -15.31 7.99
C LEU A 126 33.06 -14.49 8.82
N GLU A 127 32.60 -13.44 9.49
CA GLU A 127 33.43 -12.63 10.37
C GLU A 127 33.95 -13.44 11.56
N THR A 128 33.08 -14.26 12.18
CA THR A 128 33.46 -15.15 13.28
C THR A 128 34.52 -16.16 12.83
N LEU A 129 34.35 -16.80 11.67
CA LEU A 129 35.34 -17.73 11.11
C LEU A 129 36.67 -17.04 10.80
N THR A 130 36.63 -15.82 10.27
CA THR A 130 37.82 -15.03 9.97
C THR A 130 38.56 -14.65 11.26
N SER A 131 37.82 -14.21 12.28
CA SER A 131 38.36 -13.93 13.62
C SER A 131 38.97 -15.19 14.25
N THR A 132 38.29 -16.33 14.20
CA THR A 132 38.82 -17.61 14.69
C THR A 132 40.06 -18.06 13.91
N ARG A 133 40.07 -17.95 12.57
CA ARG A 133 41.25 -18.24 11.75
C ARG A 133 42.44 -17.38 12.18
N ASN A 134 42.22 -16.09 12.39
CA ASN A 134 43.26 -15.17 12.82
C ASN A 134 43.79 -15.52 14.21
N GLN A 135 42.92 -15.89 15.16
CA GLN A 135 43.33 -16.36 16.48
C GLN A 135 44.15 -17.66 16.42
N ILE A 136 43.74 -18.62 15.58
CA ILE A 136 44.48 -19.86 15.36
C ILE A 136 45.84 -19.59 14.73
N LEU A 137 45.92 -18.69 13.74
CA LEU A 137 47.18 -18.29 13.11
C LEU A 137 48.12 -17.62 14.14
N LEU A 138 47.59 -16.75 15.00
CA LEU A 138 48.38 -16.13 16.07
C LEU A 138 48.92 -17.17 17.06
N GLN A 139 48.08 -18.10 17.53
CA GLN A 139 48.53 -19.18 18.43
C GLN A 139 49.52 -20.14 17.76
N SER A 140 49.29 -20.47 16.48
CA SER A 140 50.18 -21.33 15.69
C SER A 140 51.51 -20.64 15.41
N GLY A 141 51.52 -19.33 15.15
CA GLY A 141 52.74 -18.54 14.98
C GLY A 141 53.58 -18.50 16.24
N VAL A 142 52.95 -18.33 17.41
CA VAL A 142 53.63 -18.38 18.72
C VAL A 142 54.20 -19.78 18.98
N ALA A 143 53.43 -20.84 18.73
CA ALA A 143 53.90 -22.22 18.89
C ALA A 143 55.03 -22.57 17.91
N ALA A 144 54.94 -22.12 16.65
CA ALA A 144 55.97 -22.31 15.64
C ALA A 144 57.26 -21.55 15.99
N LEU A 145 57.16 -20.32 16.49
CA LEU A 145 58.30 -19.57 17.02
C LEU A 145 58.93 -20.27 18.23
N ALA A 146 58.12 -20.80 19.14
CA ALA A 146 58.62 -21.56 20.29
C ALA A 146 59.36 -22.84 19.84
N GLN A 147 58.81 -23.60 18.89
CA GLN A 147 59.43 -24.80 18.33
C GLN A 147 60.74 -24.47 17.56
N ALA A 148 60.75 -23.40 16.78
CA ALA A 148 61.93 -22.93 16.05
C ALA A 148 63.04 -22.46 16.99
N ASN A 149 62.71 -21.95 18.18
CA ASN A 149 63.70 -21.57 19.20
C ASN A 149 64.27 -22.78 19.97
N GLN A 150 63.57 -23.92 20.03
CA GLN A 150 64.06 -25.14 20.68
C GLN A 150 64.97 -26.00 19.79
N LEU A 151 64.77 -25.98 18.47
CA LEU A 151 65.63 -26.71 17.51
C LEU A 151 67.14 -26.39 17.67
N PRO A 152 67.55 -25.10 17.76
CA PRO A 152 68.96 -24.73 17.92
C PRO A 152 69.57 -25.24 19.23
N GLN A 153 68.80 -25.31 20.31
CA GLN A 153 69.27 -25.79 21.61
C GLN A 153 69.50 -27.30 21.62
N ALA A 154 68.68 -28.06 20.90
CA ALA A 154 68.88 -29.50 20.72
C ALA A 154 70.13 -29.81 19.88
N VAL A 155 70.45 -28.97 18.89
CA VAL A 155 71.70 -29.11 18.10
C VAL A 155 72.93 -28.76 18.94
N LEU A 156 72.85 -27.78 19.83
CA LEU A 156 73.93 -27.43 20.76
C LEU A 156 74.28 -28.55 21.76
N GLN A 157 73.32 -29.44 22.09
CA GLN A 157 73.58 -30.65 22.90
C GLN A 157 74.24 -31.78 22.10
N LEU A 158 74.17 -31.77 20.76
CA LEU A 158 74.79 -32.77 19.89
C LEU A 158 76.23 -32.41 19.48
N ILE A 159 76.69 -31.19 19.79
CA ILE A 159 78.03 -30.68 19.43
C ILE A 159 78.94 -30.56 20.68
N GLN A 160 78.43 -30.82 21.89
CA GLN A 160 79.21 -31.00 23.12
C GLN A 160 79.40 -32.49 23.43
#